data_AF-W1Q7P8-F1
#
_entry.id   AF-W1Q7P8-F1
#
_cell.length_a   1.000
_cell.length_b   1.000
_cell.length_c   1.000
_cell.angle_alpha   90.00
_cell.angle_beta   90.00
_cell.angle_gamma   90.00
#
_symmetry.space_group_name_H-M   'P 1'
#
loop_
_entity.id
_entity.type
_entity.pdbx_description
1 polymer ?
#
loop_
_entity_poly.entity_id
_entity_poly.type
_entity_poly.pdbx_seq_one_letter_code
_entity_poly.pdbx_strand_id
1 'polypeptide(L)'
;MHPVLDREHFMKCEDLIDALEECHRTSFLEKAFGKCNIVKQDLTNCLHESRLASEREKIKEKRKKAKEFEMKKKKLEEEEYGKNAYLKKVIEIEYEKKTKAGH
;
A
#
# COMPACT_ATOMS: atom_id res chain seq x y z
N MET A 1 2.57 6.87 -28.22
CA MET A 1 2.14 7.92 -27.28
C MET A 1 1.95 7.29 -25.92
N HIS A 2 2.82 7.61 -24.95
CA HIS A 2 2.57 7.24 -23.56
C HIS A 2 1.49 8.19 -23.00
N PRO A 3 0.57 7.74 -22.15
CA PRO A 3 -0.23 8.66 -21.34
C PRO A 3 0.72 9.55 -20.52
N VAL A 4 0.27 10.73 -20.11
CA VAL A 4 1.08 11.66 -19.31
C VAL A 4 1.56 10.92 -18.06
N LEU A 5 2.85 10.55 -18.07
CA LEU A 5 3.50 9.85 -16.98
C LEU A 5 3.85 10.92 -15.95
N ASP A 6 3.35 10.74 -14.74
CA ASP A 6 3.67 11.61 -13.62
C ASP A 6 5.16 11.46 -13.27
N ARG A 7 5.96 12.46 -13.64
CA ARG A 7 7.44 12.43 -13.54
C ARG A 7 7.90 12.09 -12.14
N GLU A 8 7.23 12.59 -11.10
CA GLU A 8 7.60 12.35 -9.70
C GLU A 8 7.58 10.86 -9.32
N HIS A 9 6.64 10.09 -9.88
CA HIS A 9 6.50 8.67 -9.59
C HIS A 9 7.43 7.77 -10.41
N PHE A 10 7.99 8.30 -11.50
CA PHE A 10 8.75 7.53 -12.49
C PHE A 10 10.17 8.04 -12.75
N MET A 11 10.73 8.89 -11.87
CA MET A 11 12.13 9.36 -11.95
C MET A 11 13.14 8.22 -12.19
N LYS A 12 12.87 7.02 -11.66
CA LYS A 12 13.75 5.84 -11.84
C LYS A 12 13.73 5.24 -13.24
N CYS A 13 12.73 5.56 -14.05
CA CYS A 13 12.54 5.05 -15.41
C CYS A 13 12.74 6.15 -16.47
N GLU A 14 13.19 7.34 -16.07
CA GLU A 14 13.33 8.50 -16.97
C GLU A 14 14.25 8.21 -18.16
N ASP A 15 15.40 7.58 -17.92
CA ASP A 15 16.34 7.18 -18.99
C ASP A 15 15.68 6.29 -20.06
N LEU A 16 14.78 5.38 -19.64
CA LEU A 16 14.06 4.47 -20.54
C LEU A 16 12.92 5.19 -21.28
N ILE A 17 12.33 6.22 -20.66
CA ILE A 17 11.33 7.08 -21.29
C ILE A 17 12.00 7.91 -22.38
N ASP A 18 13.13 8.54 -22.08
CA ASP A 18 13.89 9.35 -23.03
C ASP A 18 14.42 8.52 -24.19
N ALA A 19 14.95 7.31 -23.92
CA ALA A 19 15.37 6.37 -24.96
C ALA A 19 14.21 5.91 -25.86
N LEU A 20 13.01 5.70 -25.29
CA LEU A 20 11.83 5.36 -26.08
C LEU A 20 11.34 6.54 -26.92
N GLU A 21 11.44 7.76 -26.39
CA GLU A 21 11.09 8.98 -27.11
C GLU A 21 12.06 9.24 -28.26
N GLU A 22 13.36 9.04 -28.05
CA GLU A 22 14.38 9.10 -29.09
C GLU A 22 14.12 8.05 -30.18
N CYS A 23 13.79 6.82 -29.80
CA CYS A 23 13.41 5.79 -30.77
C CYS A 23 12.10 6.16 -31.51
N HIS A 24 11.18 6.86 -30.86
CA HIS A 24 10.00 7.40 -31.51
C HIS A 24 10.28 8.62 -32.40
N ARG A 25 11.46 9.23 -32.36
CA ARG A 25 11.88 10.28 -33.30
C ARG A 25 12.48 9.71 -34.59
N THR A 26 12.81 8.42 -34.65
CA THR A 26 13.36 7.78 -35.86
C THR A 26 12.30 7.51 -36.95
N SER A 27 12.77 7.18 -38.15
CA SER A 27 11.96 6.96 -39.35
C SER A 27 10.86 5.91 -39.14
N PHE A 28 9.69 6.14 -39.76
CA PHE A 28 8.51 5.27 -39.66
C PHE A 28 8.80 3.79 -39.97
N LEU A 29 9.71 3.52 -40.92
CA LEU A 29 10.11 2.16 -41.29
C LEU A 29 10.78 1.41 -40.13
N GLU A 30 11.69 2.06 -39.39
CA GLU A 30 12.37 1.41 -38.26
C GLU A 30 11.41 1.03 -37.12
N LYS A 31 10.38 1.87 -36.92
CA LYS A 31 9.29 1.59 -35.98
C LYS A 31 8.45 0.39 -36.45
N ALA A 32 8.13 0.33 -37.74
CA ALA A 32 7.35 -0.76 -38.32
C ALA A 32 8.07 -2.12 -38.22
N PHE A 33 9.40 -2.13 -38.33
CA PHE A 33 10.22 -3.32 -38.12
C PHE A 33 10.48 -3.67 -36.64
N GLY A 34 9.96 -2.87 -35.69
CA GLY A 34 10.01 -3.21 -34.26
C GLY A 34 11.33 -2.88 -33.57
N LYS A 35 12.16 -1.98 -34.12
CA LYS A 35 13.45 -1.57 -33.54
C LYS A 35 13.32 -1.04 -32.09
N CYS A 36 12.17 -0.44 -31.75
CA CYS A 36 11.91 0.12 -30.42
C CYS A 36 11.33 -0.89 -29.41
N ASN A 37 11.15 -2.17 -29.77
CA ASN A 37 10.46 -3.13 -28.90
C ASN A 37 11.22 -3.46 -27.62
N ILE A 38 12.55 -3.49 -27.68
CA ILE A 38 13.41 -3.81 -26.53
C ILE A 38 13.27 -2.72 -25.47
N VAL A 39 13.53 -1.46 -25.86
CA VAL A 39 13.39 -0.29 -24.97
C VAL A 39 11.97 -0.18 -24.40
N LYS A 40 10.96 -0.48 -25.21
CA LYS A 40 9.56 -0.53 -24.76
C LYS A 40 9.33 -1.60 -23.69
N GLN A 41 9.91 -2.79 -23.85
CA GLN A 41 9.81 -3.88 -22.87
C GLN A 41 10.50 -3.48 -21.56
N ASP A 42 11.70 -2.92 -21.64
CA ASP A 42 12.46 -2.47 -20.48
C ASP A 42 11.71 -1.39 -19.71
N LEU A 43 11.14 -0.40 -20.42
CA LEU A 43 10.30 0.62 -19.81
C LEU A 43 9.07 0.01 -19.14
N THR A 44 8.41 -0.95 -19.78
CA THR A 44 7.23 -1.63 -19.21
C THR A 44 7.58 -2.35 -17.91
N ASN A 45 8.74 -3.03 -17.87
CA ASN A 45 9.23 -3.72 -16.68
C ASN A 45 9.56 -2.72 -15.56
N CYS A 46 10.26 -1.63 -15.88
CA CYS A 46 10.59 -0.60 -14.90
C CYS A 46 9.34 0.04 -14.27
N LEU A 47 8.34 0.37 -15.10
CA LEU A 47 7.07 0.94 -14.60
C LEU A 47 6.31 -0.06 -13.72
N HIS A 48 6.31 -1.34 -14.10
CA HIS A 48 5.69 -2.40 -13.31
C HIS A 48 6.36 -2.54 -11.93
N GLU A 49 7.69 -2.56 -11.89
CA GLU A 49 8.44 -2.62 -10.64
C GLU A 49 8.24 -1.39 -9.76
N SER A 50 8.24 -0.18 -10.35
CA SER A 50 7.96 1.06 -9.61
C SER A 50 6.58 1.01 -8.93
N ARG A 51 5.57 0.55 -9.67
CA ARG A 51 4.22 0.35 -9.12
C ARG A 51 4.21 -0.64 -7.96
N LEU A 52 4.83 -1.82 -8.14
CA LEU A 52 4.90 -2.83 -7.09
C LEU A 52 5.66 -2.33 -5.86
N ALA A 53 6.73 -1.55 -6.04
CA ALA A 53 7.47 -0.94 -4.95
C ALA A 53 6.59 0.03 -4.14
N SER A 54 5.85 0.91 -4.81
CA SER A 54 4.91 1.83 -4.15
C SER A 54 3.82 1.07 -3.38
N GLU A 55 3.26 0.01 -3.97
CA GLU A 55 2.25 -0.82 -3.30
C GLU A 55 2.84 -1.54 -2.07
N ARG A 56 4.07 -2.07 -2.15
CA ARG A 56 4.77 -2.69 -1.02
C ARG A 56 4.98 -1.70 0.13
N GLU A 57 5.40 -0.48 -0.15
CA GLU A 57 5.59 0.55 0.89
C GLU A 57 4.26 0.93 1.55
N LYS A 58 3.19 1.12 0.77
CA LYS A 58 1.84 1.35 1.31
C LYS A 58 1.36 0.20 2.21
N ILE A 59 1.64 -1.05 1.85
CA ILE A 59 1.30 -2.21 2.68
C ILE A 59 2.09 -2.19 4.00
N LYS A 60 3.39 -1.90 3.95
CA LYS A 60 4.22 -1.78 5.17
C LYS A 60 3.70 -0.68 6.09
N GLU A 61 3.38 0.49 5.54
CA GLU A 61 2.86 1.62 6.29
C GLU A 61 1.51 1.27 6.94
N LYS A 62 0.59 0.66 6.20
CA LYS A 62 -0.70 0.18 6.73
C LYS A 62 -0.52 -0.82 7.87
N ARG A 63 0.40 -1.78 7.72
CA ARG A 63 0.73 -2.76 8.77
C ARG A 63 1.30 -2.09 10.02
N LYS A 64 2.16 -1.09 9.85
CA LYS A 64 2.71 -0.30 10.97
C LYS A 64 1.61 0.45 11.71
N LYS A 65 0.76 1.18 10.99
CA LYS A 65 -0.39 1.92 11.54
C LYS A 65 -1.38 0.99 12.26
N ALA A 66 -1.67 -0.18 11.69
CA ALA A 66 -2.55 -1.17 12.33
C ALA A 66 -1.99 -1.66 13.67
N LYS A 67 -0.69 -2.00 13.72
CA LYS A 67 -0.02 -2.40 14.97
C LYS A 67 -0.03 -1.28 16.02
N GLU A 68 0.26 -0.05 15.61
CA GLU A 68 0.23 1.11 16.51
C GLU A 68 -1.17 1.35 17.08
N PHE A 69 -2.19 1.23 16.24
CA PHE A 69 -3.59 1.34 16.68
C PHE A 69 -3.99 0.24 17.65
N GLU A 70 -3.62 -1.01 17.36
CA GLU A 70 -3.90 -2.16 18.23
C GLU A 70 -3.22 -2.00 19.61
N MET A 71 -1.95 -1.59 19.64
CA MET A 71 -1.24 -1.32 20.88
C MET A 71 -1.90 -0.18 21.69
N LYS A 72 -2.29 0.92 21.03
CA LYS A 72 -3.00 2.03 21.69
C LYS A 72 -4.35 1.58 22.25
N LYS A 73 -5.12 0.80 21.48
CA LYS A 73 -6.40 0.26 21.91
C LYS A 73 -6.23 -0.64 23.14
N LYS A 74 -5.27 -1.55 23.12
CA LYS A 74 -4.98 -2.44 24.26
C LYS A 74 -4.59 -1.65 25.51
N LYS A 75 -3.74 -0.62 25.36
CA LYS A 75 -3.35 0.25 26.47
C LYS A 75 -4.56 0.98 27.06
N LEU A 76 -5.44 1.53 26.21
CA LEU A 76 -6.66 2.20 26.65
C LEU A 76 -7.61 1.22 27.37
N GLU A 77 -7.80 0.01 26.84
CA GLU A 77 -8.62 -1.02 27.49
C GLU A 77 -8.06 -1.44 28.86
N GLU A 78 -6.74 -1.53 28.99
CA GLU A 78 -6.07 -1.82 30.27
C GLU A 78 -6.19 -0.67 31.28
N GLU A 79 -6.14 0.58 30.82
CA GLU A 79 -6.37 1.78 31.65
C GLU A 79 -7.83 1.89 32.11
N GLU A 80 -8.80 1.63 31.22
CA GLU A 80 -10.23 1.79 31.50
C GLU A 80 -10.81 0.63 32.34
N TYR A 81 -10.43 -0.62 32.03
CA TYR A 81 -11.02 -1.81 32.66
C TYR A 81 -10.05 -2.59 33.55
N GLY A 82 -8.85 -2.06 33.79
CA GLY A 82 -7.80 -2.72 34.56
C GLY A 82 -7.16 -3.92 33.84
N LYS A 83 -6.16 -4.53 34.48
CA LYS A 83 -5.39 -5.65 33.91
C LYS A 83 -6.32 -6.76 33.39
N ASN A 84 -6.15 -7.16 32.12
CA ASN A 84 -6.96 -8.18 31.43
C ASN A 84 -8.49 -7.90 31.41
N ALA A 85 -8.88 -6.62 31.38
CA ALA A 85 -10.27 -6.18 31.39
C ALA A 85 -11.08 -6.74 32.59
N TYR A 86 -10.44 -6.82 33.75
CA TYR A 86 -11.02 -7.39 34.97
C TYR A 86 -12.32 -6.68 35.37
N LEU A 87 -12.34 -5.34 35.41
CA LEU A 87 -13.54 -4.58 35.75
C LEU A 87 -14.70 -4.87 34.79
N LYS A 88 -14.42 -4.99 33.49
CA LYS A 88 -15.44 -5.34 32.50
C LYS A 88 -16.11 -6.67 32.82
N LYS A 89 -15.30 -7.69 33.11
CA LYS A 89 -15.79 -9.04 33.47
C LYS A 89 -16.62 -9.02 34.75
N VAL A 90 -16.20 -8.26 35.77
CA VAL A 90 -16.94 -8.14 37.02
C VAL A 90 -18.30 -7.47 36.79
N ILE A 91 -18.34 -6.39 36.00
CA ILE A 91 -19.60 -5.70 35.65
C ILE A 91 -20.55 -6.63 34.89
N GLU A 92 -20.05 -7.38 33.91
CA GLU A 92 -20.84 -8.38 33.17
C GLU A 92 -21.42 -9.45 34.09
N ILE A 93 -20.61 -10.00 35.00
CA ILE A 93 -21.05 -11.00 35.99
C ILE A 93 -22.14 -10.43 36.90
N GLU A 94 -21.99 -9.22 37.41
CA GLU A 94 -22.98 -8.59 38.30
C GLU A 94 -24.29 -8.26 37.57
N TYR A 95 -24.21 -7.84 36.30
CA TYR A 95 -25.39 -7.63 35.46
C TYR A 95 -26.14 -8.95 35.20
N GLU A 96 -25.42 -10.03 34.88
CA GLU A 96 -26.01 -11.35 34.71
C GLU A 96 -26.67 -11.88 36.00
N LYS A 97 -26.05 -11.66 37.16
CA LYS A 97 -26.65 -12.03 38.44
C LYS A 97 -27.94 -11.25 38.70
N LYS A 98 -27.95 -9.93 38.46
CA LYS A 98 -29.15 -9.09 38.63
C LYS A 98 -30.29 -9.51 37.70
N THR A 99 -29.98 -9.81 36.44
CA THR A 99 -30.99 -10.25 35.47
C THR A 99 -31.54 -11.64 35.80
N LYS A 100 -30.70 -12.56 36.28
CA LYS A 100 -31.15 -13.90 36.74
C LYS A 100 -31.89 -13.87 38.08
N ALA A 101 -31.63 -12.91 38.95
CA ALA A 101 -32.32 -12.74 40.23
C ALA A 101 -33.64 -11.95 40.13
N GLY A 102 -33.90 -11.31 38.98
CA GLY A 102 -35.13 -10.57 38.69
C GLY A 102 -36.21 -11.38 37.97
N HIS A 103 -36.00 -12.68 37.78
CA HIS A 103 -36.96 -13.64 37.22
C HIS A 103 -37.28 -14.71 38.26
#